data_AF-A0A7I7QLG0-F1
#
_entry.id   AF-A0A7I7QLG0-F1
#
_cell.length_a   1.000
_cell.length_b   1.000
_cell.length_c   1.000
_cell.angle_alpha   90.00
_cell.angle_beta   90.00
_cell.angle_gamma   90.00
#
_symmetry.space_group_name_H-M   'P 1'
#
loop_
_entity.id
_entity.type
_entity.pdbx_description
1 polymer ?
#
loop_
_entity_poly.entity_id
_entity_poly.type
_entity_poly.pdbx_seq_one_letter_code
_entity_poly.pdbx_strand_id
1 'polypeptide(L)'
;MNTVLYCSANGAIYETHAFTKADIDQLVTDQGLECLTSADRQFDFWFSPVTPGCQRRVNQSATELLLATTPFTAGTVPLLHGAVVVATHDADGDLDGLSWEQLDLLARKNQSLTKRDERTLERRIARATRPQKRRAPKKTSQPALVSCAHPRTAVSY
;
A
#
# COMPACT_ATOMS: atom_id res chain seq x y z
N MET A 1 15.67 -2.78 -23.80
CA MET A 1 14.26 -3.09 -23.49
C MET A 1 14.11 -2.80 -22.01
N ASN A 2 13.20 -1.89 -21.66
CA ASN A 2 13.10 -1.35 -20.32
C ASN A 2 11.98 -2.11 -19.61
N THR A 3 12.30 -2.80 -18.52
CA THR A 3 11.32 -3.56 -17.74
C THR A 3 11.06 -2.83 -16.44
N VAL A 4 9.83 -2.81 -15.96
CA VAL A 4 9.52 -2.29 -14.61
C VAL A 4 8.74 -3.32 -13.82
N LEU A 5 8.89 -3.30 -12.50
CA LEU A 5 8.09 -4.17 -11.65
C LEU A 5 6.86 -3.41 -11.18
N TYR A 6 5.70 -3.89 -11.59
CA TYR A 6 4.42 -3.38 -11.11
C TYR A 6 3.90 -4.29 -10.00
N CYS A 7 3.93 -3.79 -8.78
CA CYS A 7 3.34 -4.46 -7.63
C CYS A 7 1.89 -3.96 -7.47
N SER A 8 0.92 -4.85 -7.68
CA SER A 8 -0.48 -4.54 -7.42
C SER A 8 -0.81 -4.62 -5.94
N ALA A 9 -1.74 -3.79 -5.46
CA ALA A 9 -2.26 -3.81 -4.09
C ALA A 9 -2.90 -5.15 -3.67
N ASN A 10 -3.21 -6.02 -4.63
CA ASN A 10 -3.71 -7.38 -4.40
C ASN A 10 -2.61 -8.42 -4.20
N GLY A 11 -1.34 -8.03 -4.22
CA GLY A 11 -0.18 -8.90 -3.95
C GLY A 11 0.41 -9.58 -5.19
N ALA A 12 -0.21 -9.42 -6.36
CA ALA A 12 0.40 -9.86 -7.61
C ALA A 12 1.51 -8.90 -8.02
N ILE A 13 2.73 -9.44 -8.18
CA ILE A 13 3.82 -8.75 -8.85
C ILE A 13 3.73 -9.13 -10.32
N TYR A 14 3.54 -8.15 -11.16
CA TYR A 14 3.63 -8.33 -12.60
C TYR A 14 4.97 -7.78 -13.04
N GLU A 15 5.79 -8.63 -13.66
CA GLU A 15 6.80 -8.12 -14.58
C GLU A 15 6.02 -7.44 -15.70
N THR A 16 5.98 -6.12 -15.64
CA THR A 16 5.33 -5.33 -16.67
C THR A 16 6.44 -4.80 -17.54
N HIS A 17 6.46 -5.26 -18.78
CA HIS A 17 7.16 -4.54 -19.82
C HIS A 17 6.40 -3.21 -19.98
N ALA A 18 6.81 -2.14 -19.30
CA ALA A 18 6.26 -0.82 -19.56
C ALA A 18 6.91 -0.32 -20.88
N PHE A 19 6.13 -0.07 -21.94
CA PHE A 19 5.33 1.15 -22.14
C PHE A 19 6.18 2.36 -21.72
N THR A 20 6.65 3.11 -22.71
CA THR A 20 7.86 3.96 -22.75
C THR A 20 8.16 4.85 -21.52
N LYS A 21 9.41 5.32 -21.35
CA LYS A 21 9.85 6.25 -20.27
C LYS A 21 8.83 7.38 -20.02
N ALA A 22 8.31 7.97 -21.11
CA ALA A 22 7.28 9.01 -21.08
C ALA A 22 5.93 8.56 -20.47
N ASP A 23 5.49 7.32 -20.69
CA ASP A 23 4.25 6.79 -20.12
C ASP A 23 4.37 6.61 -18.60
N ILE A 24 5.57 6.26 -18.13
CA ILE A 24 5.86 6.10 -16.70
C ILE A 24 5.96 7.46 -16.02
N ASP A 25 6.68 8.41 -16.62
CA ASP A 25 6.78 9.78 -16.12
C ASP A 25 5.41 10.46 -16.05
N GLN A 26 4.56 10.24 -17.06
CA GLN A 26 3.19 10.75 -17.07
C GLN A 26 2.34 10.09 -15.98
N LEU A 27 2.46 8.77 -15.77
CA LEU A 27 1.73 8.06 -14.71
C LEU A 27 2.14 8.53 -13.30
N VAL A 28 3.43 8.79 -13.09
CA VAL A 28 3.98 9.34 -11.84
C VAL A 28 3.47 10.76 -11.60
N THR A 29 3.54 11.61 -12.62
CA THR A 29 3.17 13.03 -12.55
C THR A 29 1.67 13.22 -12.36
N ASP A 30 0.84 12.51 -13.13
CA ASP A 30 -0.61 12.65 -13.11
C ASP A 30 -1.22 12.13 -11.79
N GLN A 31 -0.57 11.16 -11.13
CA GLN A 31 -1.05 10.59 -9.86
C GLN A 31 -0.42 11.19 -8.61
N GLY A 32 0.56 12.11 -8.76
CA GLY A 32 1.26 12.71 -7.63
C GLY A 32 1.94 11.67 -6.73
N LEU A 33 2.59 10.67 -7.34
CA LEU A 33 3.22 9.57 -6.61
C LEU A 33 4.40 10.08 -5.79
N GLU A 34 4.55 9.58 -4.57
CA GLU A 34 5.75 9.80 -3.75
C GLU A 34 6.83 8.78 -4.16
N CYS A 35 8.09 9.21 -4.11
CA CYS A 35 9.24 8.36 -4.40
C CYS A 35 10.03 8.05 -3.14
N LEU A 36 10.40 6.78 -2.96
CA LEU A 36 11.41 6.34 -2.00
C LEU A 36 12.54 5.62 -2.73
N THR A 37 13.74 6.15 -2.62
CA THR A 37 14.96 5.54 -3.17
C THR A 37 15.56 4.54 -2.19
N SER A 38 16.02 3.41 -2.72
CA SER A 38 16.75 2.36 -2.01
C SER A 38 18.07 2.85 -1.40
N ALA A 39 18.60 2.15 -0.39
CA ALA A 39 19.84 2.54 0.30
C ALA A 39 21.05 2.61 -0.64
N ASP A 40 21.11 1.69 -1.60
CA ASP A 40 22.15 1.59 -2.61
C ASP A 40 21.96 2.58 -3.76
N ARG A 41 20.88 3.39 -3.73
CA ARG A 41 20.48 4.31 -4.80
C ARG A 41 20.28 3.65 -6.16
N GLN A 42 20.03 2.35 -6.17
CA GLN A 42 19.83 1.60 -7.43
C GLN A 42 18.36 1.48 -7.82
N PHE A 43 17.45 1.64 -6.86
CA PHE A 43 16.03 1.38 -7.06
C PHE A 43 15.19 2.51 -6.50
N ASP A 44 14.16 2.87 -7.23
CA ASP A 44 13.14 3.83 -6.81
C ASP A 44 11.78 3.14 -6.72
N PHE A 45 11.09 3.43 -5.61
CA PHE A 45 9.76 2.94 -5.32
C PHE A 45 8.79 4.10 -5.44
N TRP A 46 7.99 4.09 -6.49
CA TRP A 46 6.95 5.07 -6.76
C TRP A 46 5.61 4.53 -6.29
N PHE A 47 5.00 5.20 -5.33
CA PHE A 47 3.74 4.76 -4.72
C PHE A 47 2.78 5.93 -4.53
N SER A 48 1.49 5.64 -4.56
CA SER A 48 0.49 6.68 -4.31
C SER A 48 0.48 7.05 -2.83
N PRO A 49 0.49 8.35 -2.48
CA PRO A 49 0.28 8.77 -1.11
C PRO A 49 -1.08 8.25 -0.61
N VAL A 50 -1.16 7.94 0.68
CA VAL A 50 -2.38 7.40 1.28
C VAL A 50 -3.44 8.50 1.38
N THR A 51 -4.22 8.70 0.31
CA THR A 51 -5.32 9.66 0.30
C THR A 51 -6.51 9.07 1.08
N PRO A 52 -7.11 9.80 2.04
CA PRO A 52 -8.27 9.33 2.79
C PRO A 52 -9.43 8.97 1.84
N GLY A 53 -9.74 7.68 1.69
CA GLY A 53 -10.84 7.18 0.85
C GLY A 53 -10.41 6.29 -0.31
N CYS A 54 -9.14 6.35 -0.75
CA CYS A 54 -8.58 5.42 -1.74
C CYS A 54 -7.88 4.23 -1.06
N GLN A 55 -7.72 3.16 -1.85
CA GLN A 55 -7.40 1.79 -1.44
C GLN A 55 -6.44 1.66 -0.25
N ARG A 56 -7.01 1.42 0.94
CA ARG A 56 -6.31 1.14 2.21
C ARG A 56 -5.50 -0.16 2.25
N ARG A 57 -5.38 -0.88 1.14
CA ARG A 57 -4.69 -2.17 1.14
C ARG A 57 -3.19 -1.92 1.08
N VAL A 58 -2.50 -2.48 2.07
CA VAL A 58 -1.04 -2.52 2.09
C VAL A 58 -0.58 -3.46 0.99
N ASN A 59 0.36 -2.99 0.17
CA ASN A 59 1.05 -3.78 -0.82
C ASN A 59 2.19 -4.54 -0.15
N GLN A 60 1.90 -5.78 0.25
CA GLN A 60 2.86 -6.63 0.95
C GLN A 60 4.12 -6.82 0.11
N SER A 61 3.98 -7.21 -1.14
CA SER A 61 5.06 -7.50 -2.07
C SER A 61 6.02 -6.30 -2.25
N ALA A 62 5.47 -5.10 -2.45
CA ALA A 62 6.29 -3.90 -2.58
C ALA A 62 6.99 -3.53 -1.26
N THR A 63 6.33 -3.75 -0.13
CA THR A 63 6.92 -3.46 1.19
C THR A 63 8.04 -4.45 1.54
N GLU A 64 7.92 -5.71 1.12
CA GLU A 64 8.98 -6.73 1.24
C GLU A 64 10.19 -6.35 0.37
N LEU A 65 9.96 -5.96 -0.89
CA LEU A 65 11.03 -5.48 -1.77
C LEU A 65 11.73 -4.24 -1.20
N LEU A 66 10.97 -3.29 -0.64
CA LEU A 66 11.54 -2.13 0.03
C LEU A 66 12.40 -2.57 1.22
N LEU A 67 11.90 -3.47 2.07
CA LEU A 67 12.66 -4.00 3.21
C LEU A 67 13.96 -4.70 2.77
N ALA A 68 13.92 -5.44 1.66
CA ALA A 68 15.07 -6.17 1.16
C ALA A 68 16.16 -5.28 0.54
N THR A 69 15.79 -4.09 0.08
CA THR A 69 16.68 -3.16 -0.64
C THR A 69 17.15 -1.99 0.22
N THR A 70 16.42 -1.66 1.27
CA THR A 70 16.72 -0.55 2.19
C THR A 70 17.35 -1.04 3.50
N PRO A 71 17.95 -0.15 4.32
CA PRO A 71 18.48 -0.53 5.62
C PRO A 71 17.39 -0.53 6.71
N PHE A 72 16.11 -0.47 6.32
CA PHE A 72 15.02 -0.54 7.26
C PHE A 72 14.94 -1.92 7.90
N THR A 73 14.36 -1.99 9.09
CA THR A 73 14.02 -3.25 9.73
C THR A 73 12.55 -3.57 9.49
N ALA A 74 12.15 -4.83 9.63
CA ALA A 74 10.75 -5.23 9.49
C ALA A 74 9.80 -4.46 10.44
N GLY A 75 10.33 -3.89 11.53
CA GLY A 75 9.59 -3.04 12.47
C GLY A 75 9.45 -1.58 12.05
N THR A 76 10.39 -1.05 11.25
CA THR A 76 10.49 0.38 10.91
C THR A 76 10.18 0.68 9.45
N VAL A 77 10.20 -0.32 8.57
CA VAL A 77 9.88 -0.13 7.14
C VAL A 77 8.50 0.51 6.97
N PRO A 78 8.35 1.55 6.14
CA PRO A 78 7.05 2.14 5.86
C PRO A 78 6.19 1.13 5.09
N LEU A 79 4.90 1.07 5.43
CA LEU A 79 3.96 0.21 4.73
C LEU A 79 3.50 0.92 3.46
N LEU A 80 3.86 0.39 2.30
CA LEU A 80 3.42 0.93 1.02
C LEU A 80 1.97 0.51 0.75
N HIS A 81 1.14 1.43 0.28
CA HIS A 81 -0.27 1.15 0.00
C HIS A 81 -0.56 1.31 -1.49
N GLY A 82 -1.59 0.62 -1.97
CA GLY A 82 -2.00 0.73 -3.37
C GLY A 82 -1.02 0.08 -4.34
N ALA A 83 -1.00 0.59 -5.58
CA ALA A 83 -0.08 0.15 -6.60
C ALA A 83 1.29 0.79 -6.39
N VAL A 84 2.36 0.00 -6.59
CA VAL A 84 3.73 0.47 -6.49
C VAL A 84 4.49 0.07 -7.73
N VAL A 85 5.17 1.04 -8.34
CA VAL A 85 6.10 0.82 -9.44
C VAL A 85 7.51 0.83 -8.88
N VAL A 86 8.28 -0.20 -9.19
CA VAL A 86 9.71 -0.25 -8.90
C VAL A 86 10.46 -0.09 -10.22
N ALA A 87 11.36 0.88 -10.25
CA ALA A 87 12.19 1.23 -11.38
C ALA A 87 13.60 1.61 -10.91
N THR A 88 14.48 1.95 -11.85
CA THR A 88 15.77 2.59 -11.55
C THR A 88 15.73 4.04 -12.01
N HIS A 89 16.82 4.77 -11.80
CA HIS A 89 17.03 6.06 -12.44
C HIS A 89 18.35 6.06 -13.20
N ASP A 90 18.41 6.84 -14.28
CA ASP A 90 19.64 7.11 -15.00
C ASP A 90 20.50 8.15 -14.26
N ALA A 91 21.68 8.47 -14.82
CA ALA A 91 22.61 9.40 -14.20
C ALA A 91 22.06 10.84 -14.05
N ASP A 92 21.02 11.17 -14.82
CA ASP A 92 20.34 12.46 -14.78
C ASP A 92 19.22 12.48 -13.72
N GLY A 93 18.94 11.34 -13.09
CA GLY A 93 17.91 11.18 -12.06
C GLY A 93 16.51 10.93 -12.63
N ASP A 94 16.41 10.71 -13.93
CA ASP A 94 15.16 10.37 -14.58
C ASP A 94 14.89 8.86 -14.44
N LEU A 95 13.61 8.49 -14.47
CA LEU A 95 13.18 7.10 -14.36
C LEU A 95 13.69 6.27 -15.55
N ASP A 96 14.39 5.18 -15.24
CA ASP A 96 14.86 4.20 -16.22
C ASP A 96 14.41 2.77 -15.85
N GLY A 97 14.30 1.94 -16.88
CA GLY A 97 13.88 0.55 -16.72
C GLY A 97 14.91 -0.29 -15.97
N LEU A 98 14.43 -1.33 -15.30
CA LEU A 98 15.24 -2.39 -14.73
C LEU A 98 15.85 -3.23 -15.86
N SER A 99 17.16 -3.42 -15.79
CA SER A 99 17.86 -4.46 -16.53
C SER A 99 17.55 -5.85 -15.94
N TRP A 100 17.81 -6.89 -16.72
CA TRP A 100 17.60 -8.27 -16.23
C TRP A 100 18.47 -8.60 -15.01
N GLU A 101 19.71 -8.10 -14.97
CA GLU A 101 20.60 -8.27 -13.81
C GLU A 101 20.05 -7.58 -12.55
N GLN A 102 19.43 -6.41 -12.70
CA GLN A 102 18.80 -5.68 -11.61
C GLN A 102 17.54 -6.39 -11.09
N LEU A 103 16.74 -6.99 -11.98
CA LEU A 103 15.61 -7.84 -11.60
C LEU A 103 16.07 -9.08 -10.82
N ASP A 104 17.10 -9.75 -11.30
CA ASP A 104 17.70 -10.91 -10.64
C ASP A 104 18.24 -10.53 -9.25
N LEU A 105 18.87 -9.35 -9.13
CA LEU A 105 19.36 -8.83 -7.87
C LEU A 105 18.21 -8.52 -6.89
N LEU A 106 17.11 -7.92 -7.36
CA LEU A 106 15.90 -7.72 -6.55
C LEU A 106 15.31 -9.04 -6.08
N ALA A 107 15.20 -10.03 -6.97
CA ALA A 107 14.69 -11.35 -6.63
C ALA A 107 15.56 -12.05 -5.57
N ARG A 108 16.89 -12.00 -5.72
CA ARG A 108 17.84 -12.56 -4.74
C ARG A 108 17.76 -11.85 -3.39
N LYS A 109 17.68 -10.52 -3.38
CA LYS A 109 17.51 -9.72 -2.15
C LYS A 109 16.20 -10.10 -1.46
N ASN A 110 15.11 -10.20 -2.19
CA ASN A 110 13.81 -10.58 -1.62
C ASN A 110 13.84 -11.99 -1.02
N GLN A 111 14.49 -12.94 -1.69
CA GLN A 111 14.66 -14.31 -1.17
C GLN A 111 15.59 -14.40 0.06
N SER A 112 16.44 -13.39 0.28
CA SER A 112 17.32 -13.33 1.45
C SER A 112 16.61 -12.88 2.73
N LEU A 113 15.36 -12.40 2.61
CA LEU A 113 14.56 -12.02 3.76
C LEU A 113 14.36 -13.22 4.71
N THR A 114 14.50 -12.97 6.00
CA THR A 114 14.33 -14.04 6.97
C THR A 114 12.84 -14.27 7.25
N LYS A 115 12.47 -15.51 7.56
CA LYS A 115 11.10 -15.85 8.01
C LYS A 115 10.64 -15.03 9.22
N ARG A 116 11.57 -14.50 10.01
CA ARG A 116 11.27 -13.62 11.15
C ARG A 116 10.80 -12.25 10.68
N ASP A 117 11.45 -11.71 9.66
CA ASP A 117 11.12 -10.42 9.08
C ASP A 117 9.77 -10.47 8.37
N GLU A 118 9.54 -11.51 7.56
CA GLU A 118 8.25 -11.81 6.92
C GLU A 118 7.11 -11.82 7.97
N ARG A 119 7.24 -12.64 9.03
CA ARG A 119 6.24 -12.72 10.10
C ARG A 119 6.02 -11.39 10.83
N THR A 120 7.07 -10.59 10.99
CA THR A 120 6.97 -9.29 11.65
C THR A 120 6.19 -8.31 10.77
N LEU A 121 6.47 -8.34 9.46
CA LEU A 121 5.78 -7.55 8.47
C LEU A 121 4.31 -7.96 8.34
N GLU A 122 4.00 -9.25 8.21
CA GLU A 122 2.64 -9.79 8.17
C GLU A 122 1.81 -9.33 9.37
N ARG A 123 2.39 -9.36 10.58
CA ARG A 123 1.70 -8.86 11.78
C ARG A 123 1.44 -7.36 11.72
N ARG A 124 2.36 -6.57 11.16
CA ARG A 124 2.17 -5.12 10.99
C ARG A 124 1.09 -4.83 9.96
N ILE A 125 1.10 -5.54 8.84
CA ILE A 125 0.06 -5.48 7.80
C ILE A 125 -1.28 -5.83 8.41
N ALA A 126 -1.39 -6.96 9.11
CA ALA A 126 -2.64 -7.38 9.76
C ALA A 126 -3.16 -6.35 10.77
N ARG A 127 -2.27 -5.64 11.48
CA ARG A 127 -2.65 -4.54 12.39
C ARG A 127 -3.14 -3.31 11.63
N ALA A 128 -2.48 -2.93 10.53
CA ALA A 128 -2.84 -1.78 9.71
C ALA A 128 -4.16 -1.99 8.96
N THR A 129 -4.38 -3.20 8.42
CA THR A 129 -5.59 -3.58 7.69
C THR A 129 -6.76 -3.90 8.61
N ARG A 130 -6.51 -4.10 9.93
CA ARG A 130 -7.58 -4.36 10.89
C ARG A 130 -8.56 -3.18 10.85
N PRO A 131 -9.85 -3.42 10.53
CA PRO A 131 -10.83 -2.37 10.55
C PRO A 131 -10.77 -1.70 11.91
N GLN A 132 -10.58 -0.38 11.90
CA GLN A 132 -10.55 0.47 13.09
C GLN A 132 -11.97 0.51 13.69
N LYS A 133 -12.50 -0.64 14.14
CA LYS A 133 -13.81 -0.84 14.80
C LYS A 133 -13.85 -0.19 16.20
N ARG A 134 -12.95 0.74 16.50
CA ARG A 134 -12.89 1.45 17.78
C ARG A 134 -12.82 2.94 17.54
N ARG A 135 -13.86 3.47 16.91
CA ARG A 135 -14.32 4.86 17.05
C ARG A 135 -15.76 5.03 16.54
N ALA A 136 -16.63 4.08 16.85
CA ALA A 136 -18.05 4.43 16.99
C ALA A 136 -18.20 4.99 18.42
N PRO A 137 -18.65 6.25 18.62
CA PRO A 137 -19.07 6.66 19.95
C PRO A 137 -20.15 5.68 20.40
N LYS A 138 -20.01 5.12 21.61
CA LYS A 138 -21.09 4.39 22.26
C LYS A 138 -22.28 5.34 22.32
N LYS A 139 -23.27 5.18 21.44
CA LYS A 139 -24.62 5.67 21.72
C LYS A 139 -25.08 4.88 22.94
N THR A 140 -24.97 5.49 24.11
CA THR A 140 -25.70 5.07 25.30
C THR A 140 -27.18 5.27 25.03
N SER A 141 -27.80 4.29 24.36
CA SER A 141 -29.24 4.10 24.43
C SER A 141 -29.51 3.26 25.68
N GLN A 142 -29.80 3.95 26.78
CA GLN A 142 -30.41 3.37 27.97
C GLN A 142 -31.73 2.68 27.59
N PRO A 143 -32.10 1.56 28.24
CA PRO A 143 -33.42 0.97 28.07
C PRO A 143 -34.38 1.67 29.02
N ALA A 144 -35.44 2.28 28.48
CA ALA A 144 -36.62 2.64 29.26
C ALA A 144 -37.80 1.80 28.76
N LEU A 145 -38.06 0.70 29.48
CA LEU A 145 -39.38 0.08 29.55
C LEU A 145 -40.35 1.10 30.14
N VAL A 146 -41.49 1.36 29.51
CA VAL A 146 -42.84 0.96 30.00
C VAL A 146 -43.97 1.53 29.12
N SER A 147 -44.81 0.60 28.67
CA SER A 147 -46.28 0.60 28.62
C SER A 147 -47.02 1.87 29.04
N CYS A 148 -47.98 2.32 28.21
CA CYS A 148 -49.35 2.64 28.64
C CYS A 148 -50.30 2.70 27.42
N ALA A 149 -51.52 2.25 27.65
CA ALA A 149 -52.58 1.94 26.71
C ALA A 149 -53.32 3.18 26.12
N HIS A 150 -54.01 2.95 24.99
CA HIS A 150 -55.18 3.70 24.49
C HIS A 150 -56.31 3.75 25.55
N PRO A 151 -57.39 4.60 25.48
CA PRO A 151 -58.07 5.13 24.27
C PRO A 151 -58.73 6.55 24.41
N ARG A 152 -59.61 6.89 23.42
CA ARG A 152 -60.70 7.91 23.39
C ARG A 152 -60.31 9.26 22.74
N THR A 153 -61.11 9.95 21.90
CA THR A 153 -62.55 9.94 21.57
C THR A 153 -62.77 10.66 20.21
N ALA A 154 -63.93 10.43 19.57
CA ALA A 154 -64.42 11.05 18.33
C ALA A 154 -64.88 12.52 18.47
N VAL A 155 -64.90 13.28 17.36
CA VAL A 155 -65.80 14.43 17.15
C VAL A 155 -66.20 14.56 15.66
N SER A 156 -67.51 14.65 15.42
CA SER A 156 -68.23 14.93 14.17
C SER A 156 -68.12 16.39 13.69
N TYR A 157 -68.38 16.63 12.39
CA TYR A 157 -69.60 17.29 11.92
C TYR A 157 -69.95 16.77 10.52
#